data_AF-A0A0F2PRJ6-F1
#
_entry.id   AF-A0A0F2PRJ6-F1
#
_cell.length_a   1.000
_cell.length_b   1.000
_cell.length_c   1.000
_cell.angle_alpha   90.00
_cell.angle_beta   90.00
_cell.angle_gamma   90.00
#
_symmetry.space_group_name_H-M   'P 1'
#
loop_
_entity.id
_entity.type
_entity.pdbx_description
1 polymer ?
#
loop_
_entity_poly.entity_id
_entity_poly.type
_entity_poly.pdbx_seq_one_letter_code
_entity_poly.pdbx_strand_id
1 'polypeptide(L)'
;MKEGPDIAQLGALIGDPARANMLTALMAGGALTASELAAEAGVTVQTASSHLKKLEAADLVFQRKQGRHRYFALTDDDVGALLETMMGLAARRGLTRTRTGPKDPALRKARVCYNHLAGELGVRLYDGLVASGSLS
;
A
#
# COMPACT_ATOMS: atom_id res chain seq x y z
N MET A 1 -3.92 -31.95 7.98
CA MET A 1 -3.69 -30.55 7.53
C MET A 1 -4.18 -30.46 6.10
N LYS A 2 -4.78 -29.34 5.69
CA LYS A 2 -5.03 -29.12 4.26
C LYS A 2 -3.67 -28.88 3.59
N GLU A 3 -3.35 -29.63 2.55
CA GLU A 3 -2.16 -29.38 1.74
C GLU A 3 -2.44 -28.24 0.76
N GLY A 4 -1.47 -27.35 0.57
CA GLY A 4 -1.57 -26.21 -0.36
C GLY A 4 -1.07 -24.89 0.24
N PRO A 5 -1.16 -23.80 -0.54
CA PRO A 5 -0.73 -22.47 -0.10
C PRO A 5 -1.42 -22.01 1.18
N ASP A 6 -0.65 -21.53 2.15
CA ASP A 6 -1.19 -21.01 3.41
C ASP A 6 -1.60 -19.54 3.27
N ILE A 7 -2.80 -19.34 2.73
CA ILE A 7 -3.40 -18.01 2.60
C ILE A 7 -3.67 -17.34 3.95
N ALA A 8 -3.79 -18.11 5.04
CA ALA A 8 -4.03 -17.56 6.37
C ALA A 8 -2.77 -16.91 6.93
N GLN A 9 -1.62 -17.55 6.73
CA GLN A 9 -0.32 -16.98 7.07
C GLN A 9 -0.05 -15.67 6.31
N LEU A 10 -0.27 -15.66 4.99
CA LEU A 10 -0.12 -14.45 4.17
C LEU A 10 -1.11 -13.36 4.61
N GLY A 11 -2.38 -13.72 4.81
CA GLY A 11 -3.40 -12.81 5.29
C GLY A 11 -3.08 -12.22 6.66
N ALA A 12 -2.52 -13.00 7.58
CA ALA A 12 -2.09 -12.51 8.89
C ALA A 12 -0.92 -11.52 8.80
N LEU A 13 0.00 -11.71 7.85
CA LEU A 13 1.09 -10.77 7.60
C LEU A 13 0.57 -9.43 7.04
N ILE A 14 -0.35 -9.45 6.09
CA ILE A 14 -0.86 -8.22 5.46
C ILE A 14 -1.92 -7.52 6.33
N GLY A 15 -2.75 -8.28 7.05
CA GLY A 15 -3.94 -7.79 7.76
C GLY A 15 -3.69 -6.94 9.01
N ASP A 16 -2.43 -6.73 9.39
CA ASP A 16 -2.07 -5.83 10.49
C ASP A 16 -2.07 -4.37 10.03
N PRO A 17 -2.73 -3.45 10.75
CA PRO A 17 -2.88 -2.06 10.29
C PRO A 17 -1.55 -1.35 10.00
N ALA A 18 -0.51 -1.57 10.81
CA ALA A 18 0.80 -0.94 10.62
C ALA A 18 1.51 -1.54 9.40
N ARG A 19 1.51 -2.87 9.25
CA ARG A 19 2.10 -3.54 8.07
C ARG A 19 1.38 -3.14 6.79
N ALA A 20 0.05 -3.12 6.79
CA ALA A 20 -0.74 -2.65 5.66
C ALA A 20 -0.36 -1.23 5.25
N ASN A 21 -0.19 -0.31 6.21
CA ASN A 21 0.22 1.07 5.90
C ASN A 21 1.62 1.15 5.29
N MET A 22 2.57 0.40 5.84
CA MET A 22 3.93 0.34 5.30
C MET A 22 3.93 -0.20 3.87
N LEU A 23 3.21 -1.30 3.63
CA LEU A 23 3.09 -1.91 2.30
C LEU A 23 2.42 -0.96 1.30
N THR A 24 1.31 -0.30 1.68
CA THR A 24 0.65 0.71 0.84
C THR A 24 1.56 1.91 0.55
N ALA A 25 2.38 2.35 1.50
CA ALA A 25 3.34 3.43 1.27
C ALA A 25 4.41 3.05 0.23
N LEU A 26 4.84 1.79 0.21
CA LEU A 26 5.81 1.26 -0.76
C LEU A 26 5.22 1.06 -2.16
N MET A 27 3.90 0.98 -2.32
CA MET A 27 3.24 0.89 -3.63
C MET A 27 3.48 2.13 -4.53
N ALA A 28 3.97 3.24 -3.97
CA ALA A 28 4.38 4.41 -4.75
C ALA A 28 5.62 4.16 -5.63
N GLY A 29 6.23 2.97 -5.56
CA GLY A 29 7.42 2.58 -6.33
C GLY A 29 8.74 3.11 -5.78
N GLY A 30 8.69 3.87 -4.68
CA GLY A 30 9.86 4.38 -3.99
C GLY A 30 10.34 3.43 -2.89
N ALA A 31 11.65 3.45 -2.62
CA ALA A 31 12.22 2.78 -1.46
C ALA A 31 12.22 3.74 -0.27
N LEU A 32 11.70 3.31 0.89
CA LEU A 32 11.55 4.13 2.10
C LEU A 32 12.39 3.59 3.26
N THR A 33 12.88 4.47 4.12
CA THR A 33 13.58 4.09 5.35
C THR A 33 12.61 3.57 6.41
N ALA A 34 13.12 2.83 7.39
CA ALA A 34 12.31 2.38 8.53
C ALA A 34 11.67 3.55 9.32
N SER A 35 12.30 4.72 9.35
CA SER A 35 11.76 5.91 10.02
C SER A 35 10.59 6.52 9.24
N GLU A 36 10.67 6.57 7.92
CA GLU A 36 9.57 7.04 7.06
C GLU A 36 8.39 6.07 7.14
N LEU A 37 8.65 4.76 7.08
CA LEU A 37 7.64 3.72 7.22
C LEU A 37 6.99 3.71 8.61
N ALA A 38 7.75 4.03 9.66
CA ALA A 38 7.21 4.21 11.00
C ALA A 38 6.23 5.39 11.06
N ALA A 39 6.54 6.50 10.39
CA ALA A 39 5.68 7.67 10.31
C ALA A 39 4.37 7.37 9.56
N GLU A 40 4.44 6.69 8.41
CA GLU A 40 3.27 6.26 7.62
C GLU A 40 2.37 5.30 8.39
N ALA A 41 2.97 4.41 9.19
CA ALA A 41 2.23 3.46 10.00
C ALA A 41 1.74 4.01 11.35
N GLY A 42 2.18 5.19 11.77
CA GLY A 42 1.85 5.77 13.07
C GLY A 42 2.41 4.96 14.25
N VAL A 43 3.58 4.35 14.09
CA VAL A 43 4.25 3.54 15.12
C VAL A 43 5.68 4.02 15.39
N THR A 44 6.32 3.48 16.42
CA THR A 44 7.74 3.79 16.69
C THR A 44 8.65 3.10 15.67
N VAL A 45 9.86 3.63 15.49
CA VAL A 45 10.87 3.02 14.59
C VAL A 45 11.24 1.60 15.02
N GLN A 46 11.24 1.33 16.32
CA GLN A 46 11.48 0.00 16.90
C GLN A 46 10.37 -0.97 16.51
N THR A 47 9.11 -0.55 16.64
CA THR A 47 7.95 -1.35 16.21
C THR A 47 7.99 -1.57 14.70
N ALA A 48 8.26 -0.52 13.91
CA ALA A 48 8.40 -0.64 12.46
C ALA A 48 9.51 -1.62 12.05
N SER A 49 10.65 -1.59 12.72
CA SER A 49 11.74 -2.55 12.47
C SER A 49 11.31 -4.00 12.73
N SER A 50 10.49 -4.25 13.75
CA SER A 50 9.91 -5.58 14.02
C SER A 50 8.93 -6.02 12.93
N HIS A 51 8.09 -5.10 12.46
CA HIS A 51 7.18 -5.36 11.34
C HIS A 51 7.93 -5.65 10.03
N LEU A 52 8.94 -4.85 9.70
CA LEU A 52 9.74 -5.00 8.48
C LEU A 52 10.50 -6.32 8.47
N LYS A 53 11.02 -6.78 9.62
CA LYS A 53 11.63 -8.12 9.71
C LYS A 53 10.64 -9.25 9.39
N LYS A 54 9.38 -9.14 9.82
CA LYS A 54 8.35 -10.15 9.51
C LYS A 54 7.97 -10.13 8.04
N LEU A 55 7.89 -8.93 7.44
CA LEU A 55 7.59 -8.77 6.02
C LEU A 55 8.74 -9.27 5.14
N GLU A 56 9.99 -8.96 5.50
CA GLU A 56 11.21 -9.43 4.82
C GLU A 56 11.34 -10.95 4.92
N ALA A 57 11.07 -11.54 6.09
CA ALA A 57 11.08 -13.00 6.27
C ALA A 57 10.01 -13.74 5.43
N ALA A 58 8.98 -13.02 4.98
CA ALA A 58 7.93 -13.53 4.12
C ALA A 58 8.08 -13.07 2.66
N ASP A 59 9.22 -12.48 2.32
CA ASP A 59 9.54 -12.00 0.96
C ASP A 59 8.52 -10.99 0.40
N LEU A 60 7.86 -10.21 1.26
CA LEU A 60 6.92 -9.15 0.84
C LEU A 60 7.63 -7.81 0.62
N VAL A 61 8.79 -7.63 1.25
CA VAL A 61 9.65 -6.47 1.07
C VAL A 61 11.10 -6.93 1.06
N PHE A 62 11.95 -6.21 0.33
CA PHE A 62 13.39 -6.36 0.39
C PHE A 62 14.04 -5.10 0.95
N GLN A 63 15.22 -5.24 1.56
CA GLN A 63 16.02 -4.10 2.00
C GLN A 63 17.25 -3.91 1.11
N ARG A 64 17.55 -2.64 0.78
CA ARG A 64 18.79 -2.23 0.13
C ARG A 64 19.52 -1.23 1.00
N LYS A 65 20.83 -1.45 1.20
CA LYS A 65 21.70 -0.47 1.84
C LYS A 65 22.13 0.59 0.83
N GLN A 66 21.92 1.86 1.16
CA GLN A 66 22.43 3.00 0.39
C GLN A 66 23.06 4.00 1.36
N GLY A 67 24.39 4.08 1.34
CA GLY A 67 25.16 4.86 2.30
C GLY A 67 24.91 4.41 3.75
N ARG A 68 24.51 5.36 4.60
CA ARG A 68 24.21 5.11 6.02
C ARG A 68 22.79 4.59 6.27
N HIS A 69 21.93 4.62 5.26
CA HIS A 69 20.52 4.30 5.39
C HIS A 69 20.20 2.93 4.78
N ARG A 70 19.18 2.29 5.35
CA ARG A 70 18.54 1.09 4.80
C ARG A 70 17.18 1.50 4.27
N TYR A 71 16.95 1.19 3.01
CA TYR A 71 15.70 1.46 2.31
C TYR A 71 14.99 0.14 2.05
N PHE A 72 13.68 0.14 2.17
CA PHE A 72 12.80 -0.99 1.92
C PHE A 72 11.94 -0.69 0.70
N ALA A 73 11.69 -1.70 -0.12
CA ALA A 73 10.78 -1.65 -1.26
C ALA A 73 9.99 -2.98 -1.34
N LEU A 74 8.87 -2.98 -2.06
CA LEU A 74 8.17 -4.24 -2.36
C LEU A 74 9.09 -5.17 -3.14
N THR A 75 9.02 -6.47 -2.86
CA THR A 75 9.88 -7.48 -3.48
C THR A 75 9.75 -7.49 -5.01
N ASP A 76 8.51 -7.49 -5.49
CA ASP A 76 8.19 -7.60 -6.91
C ASP A 76 6.78 -7.04 -7.21
N ASP A 77 6.44 -7.08 -8.50
CA ASP A 77 5.15 -6.63 -9.02
C ASP A 77 3.98 -7.52 -8.55
N ASP A 78 4.22 -8.80 -8.21
CA ASP A 78 3.17 -9.71 -7.72
C ASP A 78 2.66 -9.26 -6.35
N VAL A 79 3.55 -8.84 -5.45
CA VAL A 79 3.16 -8.23 -4.17
C VAL A 79 2.36 -6.94 -4.40
N GLY A 80 2.77 -6.11 -5.36
CA GLY A 80 2.05 -4.89 -5.74
C GLY A 80 0.63 -5.17 -6.23
N ALA A 81 0.48 -6.11 -7.17
CA ALA A 81 -0.81 -6.50 -7.75
C ALA A 81 -1.77 -7.12 -6.73
N LEU A 82 -1.25 -7.90 -5.77
CA LEU A 82 -2.03 -8.42 -4.65
C LEU A 82 -2.61 -7.28 -3.81
N LEU A 83 -1.77 -6.32 -3.40
CA LEU A 83 -2.19 -5.19 -2.57
C LEU A 83 -3.22 -4.32 -3.29
N GLU A 84 -3.01 -4.05 -4.58
CA GLU A 84 -3.96 -3.31 -5.41
C GLU A 84 -5.33 -4.02 -5.49
N THR A 85 -5.32 -5.33 -5.72
CA THR A 85 -6.54 -6.15 -5.76
C THR A 85 -7.28 -6.13 -4.42
N MET A 86 -6.56 -6.27 -3.31
CA MET A 86 -7.12 -6.21 -1.96
C MET A 86 -7.73 -4.83 -1.66
N MET A 87 -7.04 -3.75 -2.01
CA MET A 87 -7.52 -2.37 -1.84
C MET A 87 -8.79 -2.14 -2.67
N GLY A 88 -8.81 -2.57 -3.93
CA GLY A 88 -9.99 -2.48 -4.80
C GLY A 88 -11.18 -3.27 -4.24
N LEU A 89 -10.96 -4.49 -3.76
CA LEU A 89 -12.00 -5.30 -3.13
C LEU A 89 -12.55 -4.64 -1.85
N ALA A 90 -11.66 -4.15 -0.99
CA ALA A 90 -12.04 -3.45 0.24
C ALA A 90 -12.90 -2.21 -0.05
N ALA A 91 -12.52 -1.41 -1.06
CA ALA A 91 -13.27 -0.25 -1.51
C ALA A 91 -14.68 -0.64 -2.00
N ARG A 92 -14.79 -1.64 -2.89
CA ARG A 92 -16.08 -2.11 -3.41
C ARG A 92 -17.00 -2.70 -2.33
N ARG A 93 -16.42 -3.22 -1.25
CA ARG A 93 -17.15 -3.79 -0.10
C ARG A 93 -17.44 -2.77 1.01
N GLY A 94 -17.04 -1.51 0.84
CA GLY A 94 -17.21 -0.47 1.86
C GLY A 94 -16.35 -0.67 3.10
N LEU A 95 -15.33 -1.54 3.05
CA LEU A 95 -14.35 -1.77 4.11
C LEU A 95 -13.32 -0.62 4.14
N THR A 96 -13.83 0.60 4.24
CA THR A 96 -13.02 1.81 4.25
C THR A 96 -12.70 2.19 5.69
N ARG A 97 -11.45 2.60 5.93
CA ARG A 97 -11.13 3.24 7.21
C ARG A 97 -11.83 4.59 7.26
N THR A 98 -12.41 4.94 8.40
CA THR A 98 -13.02 6.24 8.63
C THR A 98 -11.95 7.33 8.73
N ARG A 99 -11.54 7.85 7.57
CA ARG A 99 -11.25 9.27 7.34
C ARG A 99 -11.31 9.56 5.84
N THR A 100 -12.35 10.28 5.42
CA THR A 100 -12.60 10.59 4.01
C THR A 100 -11.68 11.71 3.51
N GLY A 101 -10.60 11.30 2.85
CA GLY A 101 -9.76 12.16 2.02
C GLY A 101 -8.97 13.25 2.77
N PRO A 102 -8.22 14.07 2.01
CA PRO A 102 -7.54 15.25 2.53
C PRO A 102 -8.54 16.18 3.24
N LYS A 103 -8.12 16.80 4.36
CA LYS A 103 -8.95 17.84 5.00
C LYS A 103 -9.20 19.02 4.06
N ASP A 104 -8.24 19.29 3.18
CA ASP A 104 -8.32 20.34 2.16
C ASP A 104 -9.31 19.96 1.03
N PRO A 105 -10.37 20.75 0.79
CA PRO A 105 -11.28 20.58 -0.33
C PRO A 105 -10.60 20.56 -1.70
N ALA A 106 -9.53 21.32 -1.90
CA ALA A 106 -8.80 21.36 -3.16
C ALA A 106 -8.17 19.99 -3.47
N LEU A 107 -7.54 19.38 -2.46
CA LEU A 107 -6.94 18.05 -2.57
C LEU A 107 -7.98 16.92 -2.68
N ARG A 108 -9.22 17.14 -2.20
CA ARG A 108 -10.35 16.22 -2.46
C ARG A 108 -10.80 16.29 -3.92
N LYS A 109 -10.86 17.50 -4.48
CA LYS A 109 -11.30 17.72 -5.86
C LYS A 109 -10.33 17.15 -6.89
N ALA A 110 -9.04 17.45 -6.77
CA ALA A 110 -8.00 16.93 -7.64
C ALA A 110 -6.63 16.96 -6.95
N ARG A 111 -5.87 15.88 -7.11
CA ARG A 111 -4.47 15.81 -6.69
C ARG A 111 -3.73 14.72 -7.45
N VAL A 112 -2.41 14.69 -7.25
CA VAL A 112 -1.59 13.53 -7.55
C VAL A 112 -1.19 12.93 -6.21
N CYS A 113 -1.55 11.66 -5.96
CA CYS A 113 -1.18 11.00 -4.71
C CYS A 113 0.27 10.53 -4.74
N TYR A 114 0.64 9.84 -5.83
CA TYR A 114 1.99 9.33 -6.05
C TYR A 114 2.40 9.65 -7.50
N ASN A 115 2.02 8.79 -8.43
CA ASN A 115 2.18 8.94 -9.88
C ASN A 115 0.82 8.91 -10.62
N HIS A 116 -0.29 8.86 -9.89
CA HIS A 116 -1.63 8.76 -10.46
C HIS A 116 -2.50 9.95 -10.07
N LEU A 117 -3.42 10.28 -10.97
CA LEU A 117 -4.48 11.25 -10.72
C LEU A 117 -5.44 10.70 -9.67
N ALA A 118 -5.67 11.47 -8.63
CA ALA A 118 -6.55 11.13 -7.53
C ALA A 118 -7.49 12.29 -7.18
N GLY A 119 -8.48 12.00 -6.35
CA GLY A 119 -9.58 12.93 -6.07
C GLY A 119 -10.74 12.75 -7.05
N GLU A 120 -11.79 13.52 -6.85
CA GLU A 120 -13.06 13.41 -7.59
C GLU A 120 -12.85 13.46 -9.11
N LEU A 121 -11.96 14.33 -9.60
CA LEU A 121 -11.66 14.41 -11.04
C LEU A 121 -10.90 13.20 -11.57
N GLY A 122 -10.02 12.59 -10.77
CA GLY A 122 -9.30 11.38 -11.17
C GLY A 122 -10.24 10.18 -11.31
N VAL A 123 -11.17 10.03 -10.36
CA VAL A 123 -12.22 9.00 -10.42
C VAL A 123 -13.14 9.22 -11.62
N ARG A 124 -13.62 10.45 -11.83
CA ARG A 124 -14.46 10.78 -12.99
C ARG A 124 -13.78 10.52 -14.34
N LEU A 125 -12.47 10.78 -14.43
CA LEU A 125 -11.69 10.48 -15.63
C LEU A 125 -11.65 8.96 -15.87
N TYR A 126 -11.33 8.18 -14.83
CA TYR A 126 -11.32 6.72 -14.92
C TYR A 126 -12.69 6.17 -15.34
N ASP A 127 -13.76 6.59 -14.68
CA ASP A 127 -15.12 6.15 -15.00
C ASP A 127 -15.49 6.48 -16.46
N GLY A 128 -15.08 7.66 -16.94
CA GLY A 128 -15.29 8.08 -18.33
C GLY A 128 -14.53 7.22 -19.32
N LEU A 129 -13.28 6.86 -19.02
CA LEU A 129 -12.44 6.01 -19.86
C LEU A 129 -12.93 4.55 -19.91
N VAL A 130 -13.45 4.04 -18.80
CA VAL A 130 -14.12 2.73 -18.74
C VAL A 130 -15.42 2.76 -19.54
N ALA A 131 -16.24 3.80 -19.37
CA ALA A 131 -17.50 3.96 -20.09
C ALA A 131 -17.31 4.13 -21.61
N SER A 132 -16.20 4.74 -22.05
CA SER A 132 -15.86 4.87 -23.47
C SER A 132 -15.19 3.63 -24.07
N GLY A 133 -14.94 2.59 -23.28
CA GLY A 133 -14.21 1.39 -23.70
C GLY A 133 -12.74 1.65 -24.01
N SER A 134 -12.18 2.78 -23.55
CA SER A 134 -10.77 3.13 -23.72
C SER A 134 -9.87 2.50 -22.67
N LEU A 135 -10.46 2.09 -21.54
CA LEU A 135 -9.85 1.23 -20.53
C LEU A 135 -10.76 0.01 -20.31
N SER A 136 -10.15 -1.16 -20.10
CA SER A 136 -10.82 -2.45 -19.87
C SER A 136 -10.63 -2.94 -18.44
#